data_AF-A0A951B8Y7-F1
#
_entry.id   AF-A0A951B8Y7-F1
#
_cell.length_a   1.000
_cell.length_b   1.000
_cell.length_c   1.000
_cell.angle_alpha   90.00
_cell.angle_beta   90.00
_cell.angle_gamma   90.00
#
_symmetry.space_group_name_H-M   'P 1'
#
loop_
_entity.id
_entity.type
_entity.pdbx_description
1 polymer ?
#
loop_
_entity_poly.entity_id
_entity_poly.type
_entity_poly.pdbx_seq_one_letter_code
_entity_poly.pdbx_strand_id
1 'polypeptide(L)'
;LAREAELCYSTIAMVTDYDCWHDAHDSVTIEQIIAVLNKNVESVCGVVRHAVAALPRQRSCKCGSALEHAIMTAPAAMPSAARERLALLIDKYVAQKVGA
;
A
#
# COMPACT_ATOMS: atom_id res chain seq x y z
N LEU A 1 -7.10 -0.82 -1.41
CA LEU A 1 -6.49 -1.58 -0.29
C LEU A 1 -5.71 -0.69 0.69
N ALA A 2 -4.41 -0.41 0.51
CA ALA A 2 -3.63 0.30 1.55
C ALA A 2 -4.22 1.67 1.94
N ARG A 3 -4.74 2.41 0.95
CA ARG A 3 -5.44 3.69 1.19
C ARG A 3 -6.75 3.53 1.95
N GLU A 4 -7.54 2.50 1.65
CA GLU A 4 -8.80 2.20 2.37
C GLU A 4 -8.52 1.76 3.81
N ALA A 5 -7.38 1.09 4.03
CA ALA A 5 -6.91 0.73 5.36
C ALA A 5 -6.16 1.87 6.09
N GLU A 6 -6.18 3.08 5.53
CA GLU A 6 -5.55 4.27 6.12
C GLU A 6 -4.02 4.11 6.40
N LEU A 7 -3.36 3.25 5.63
CA LEU A 7 -1.92 3.02 5.69
C LEU A 7 -1.18 4.02 4.79
N CYS A 8 -0.07 4.55 5.30
CA CYS A 8 0.89 5.30 4.49
C CYS A 8 1.64 4.28 3.63
N TYR A 9 1.40 4.30 2.32
CA TYR A 9 1.97 3.34 1.38
C TYR A 9 2.77 4.06 0.31
N SER A 10 3.95 3.52 0.00
CA SER A 10 4.84 4.00 -1.05
C SER A 10 5.54 2.82 -1.71
N THR A 11 6.03 3.02 -2.93
CA THR A 11 6.64 1.97 -3.76
C THR A 11 8.11 2.31 -4.03
N ILE A 12 8.97 1.31 -3.92
CA ILE A 12 10.34 1.34 -4.44
C ILE A 12 10.36 0.37 -5.63
N ALA A 13 10.42 0.91 -6.84
CA ALA A 13 10.53 0.11 -8.05
C ALA A 13 12.00 -0.12 -8.39
N MET A 14 12.42 -1.38 -8.47
CA MET A 14 13.75 -1.76 -8.95
C MET A 14 13.64 -2.14 -10.42
N VAL A 15 14.35 -1.42 -11.29
CA VAL A 15 14.42 -1.77 -12.70
C VAL A 15 15.28 -3.03 -12.85
N THR A 16 14.73 -4.08 -13.46
CA THR A 16 15.41 -5.37 -13.68
C THR A 16 15.84 -5.57 -15.13
N ASP A 17 15.07 -5.04 -16.07
CA ASP A 17 15.23 -5.24 -17.51
C ASP A 17 14.42 -4.17 -18.26
N TYR A 18 14.44 -4.24 -19.60
CA TYR A 18 13.75 -3.30 -20.49
C TYR A 18 12.41 -3.84 -21.01
N ASP A 19 11.79 -4.81 -20.34
CA ASP A 19 10.55 -5.46 -20.80
C ASP A 19 10.70 -5.97 -22.26
N CYS A 20 9.59 -6.20 -22.98
CA CYS A 20 9.63 -6.77 -24.33
C CYS A 20 9.68 -5.74 -25.48
N TRP A 21 9.75 -4.44 -25.19
CA TRP A 21 9.66 -3.40 -26.23
C TRP A 21 11.01 -3.08 -26.91
N HIS A 22 12.12 -3.57 -26.36
CA HIS A 22 13.46 -3.18 -26.83
C HIS A 22 14.04 -4.23 -27.80
N ASP A 23 13.85 -3.99 -29.11
CA ASP A 23 14.21 -4.90 -30.21
C ASP A 23 15.70 -5.33 -30.26
N ALA A 24 16.61 -4.57 -29.63
CA ALA A 24 18.05 -4.86 -29.60
C ALA A 24 18.49 -5.60 -28.32
N HIS A 25 17.58 -5.94 -27.42
CA HIS A 25 17.85 -6.79 -26.27
C HIS A 25 17.25 -8.19 -26.50
N ASP A 26 18.03 -9.23 -26.20
CA ASP A 26 17.52 -10.61 -26.18
C ASP A 26 16.26 -10.69 -25.30
N SER A 27 15.29 -11.53 -25.68
CA SER A 27 14.08 -11.78 -24.90
C SER A 27 14.42 -11.99 -23.42
N VAL A 28 13.84 -11.17 -22.54
CA VAL A 28 14.16 -11.15 -21.10
C VAL A 28 14.04 -12.56 -20.52
N THR A 29 15.16 -13.11 -20.02
CA THR A 29 15.15 -14.42 -19.36
C THR A 29 15.02 -14.29 -17.85
N ILE A 30 14.48 -15.32 -17.21
CA ILE A 30 14.30 -15.36 -15.74
C ILE A 30 15.66 -15.20 -15.03
N GLU A 31 16.72 -15.80 -15.59
CA GLU A 31 18.06 -15.77 -15.02
C GLU A 31 18.65 -14.35 -15.03
N GLN A 32 18.42 -13.57 -16.10
CA GLN A 32 18.85 -12.18 -16.21
C GLN A 32 18.14 -11.31 -15.16
N ILE A 33 16.82 -11.49 -14.99
CA ILE A 33 16.03 -10.79 -13.97
C ILE A 33 16.58 -11.08 -12.56
N ILE A 34 16.80 -12.36 -12.23
CA ILE A 34 17.29 -12.77 -10.90
C ILE A 34 18.68 -12.18 -10.63
N ALA A 35 19.57 -12.15 -11.62
CA ALA A 35 20.91 -11.59 -11.47
C ALA A 35 20.87 -10.09 -11.15
N VAL A 36 20.05 -9.32 -11.89
CA VAL A 36 19.90 -7.87 -11.65
C VAL A 36 19.19 -7.61 -10.32
N LEU A 37 18.17 -8.41 -9.98
CA LEU A 37 17.48 -8.31 -8.70
C LEU A 37 18.45 -8.51 -7.53
N ASN A 38 19.26 -9.58 -7.54
CA ASN A 38 20.25 -9.85 -6.50
C ASN A 38 21.28 -8.72 -6.35
N LYS A 39 21.70 -8.12 -7.48
CA LYS A 39 22.60 -6.95 -7.46
C LYS A 39 21.97 -5.72 -6.80
N ASN A 40 20.64 -5.58 -6.90
CA ASN A 40 19.91 -4.43 -6.38
C ASN A 40 19.45 -4.60 -4.92
N VAL A 41 19.46 -5.82 -4.37
CA VAL A 41 18.97 -6.12 -3.00
C VAL A 41 19.67 -5.28 -1.94
N GLU A 42 21.00 -5.20 -1.97
CA GLU A 42 21.77 -4.47 -0.94
C GLU A 42 21.40 -2.98 -0.92
N SER A 43 21.31 -2.36 -2.10
CA SER A 43 20.89 -0.97 -2.27
C SER A 43 19.50 -0.71 -1.72
N VAL A 44 18.52 -1.57 -2.04
CA VAL A 44 17.14 -1.39 -1.54
C VAL A 44 17.04 -1.63 -0.04
N CYS A 45 17.74 -2.62 0.51
CA CYS A 45 17.82 -2.79 1.95
C CYS A 45 18.40 -1.54 2.63
N GLY A 46 19.42 -0.92 2.01
CA GLY A 46 19.98 0.37 2.43
C GLY A 46 18.92 1.47 2.45
N VAL A 47 18.19 1.66 1.35
CA VAL A 47 17.13 2.67 1.22
C VAL A 47 16.03 2.45 2.27
N VAL A 48 15.55 1.22 2.45
CA VAL A 48 14.48 0.91 3.42
C VAL A 48 14.94 1.22 4.85
N ARG A 49 16.17 0.84 5.24
CA ARG A 49 16.70 1.15 6.58
C ARG A 49 16.75 2.66 6.84
N HIS A 50 17.27 3.44 5.88
CA HIS A 50 17.34 4.90 6.02
C HIS A 50 15.95 5.53 6.04
N ALA A 51 15.03 5.07 5.18
CA ALA A 51 13.66 5.55 5.16
C ALA A 51 12.97 5.31 6.51
N VAL A 52 13.06 4.10 7.06
CA VAL A 52 12.47 3.76 8.36
C VAL A 52 13.09 4.59 9.49
N ALA A 53 14.41 4.79 9.48
CA ALA A 53 15.09 5.62 10.48
C ALA A 53 14.69 7.10 10.40
N ALA A 54 14.40 7.60 9.20
CA ALA A 54 13.99 8.99 8.96
C ALA A 54 12.49 9.23 9.18
N LEU A 55 11.66 8.19 9.34
CA LEU A 55 10.22 8.36 9.51
C LEU A 55 9.91 9.07 10.84
N PRO A 56 9.04 10.10 10.82
CA PRO A 56 8.60 10.74 12.05
C PRO A 56 7.75 9.78 12.89
N ARG A 57 7.85 9.88 14.22
CA ARG A 57 7.01 9.10 15.15
C ARG A 57 5.52 9.42 14.99
N GLN A 58 5.20 10.67 14.67
CA GLN A 58 3.83 11.14 14.46
C GLN A 58 3.58 11.33 12.97
N ARG A 59 2.38 10.95 12.52
CA ARG A 59 1.94 11.14 11.14
C ARG A 59 1.32 12.53 10.99
N SER A 60 1.70 13.26 9.95
CA SER A 60 1.09 14.54 9.57
C SER A 60 0.30 14.48 8.25
N CYS A 61 0.34 13.34 7.55
CA CYS A 61 -0.35 13.14 6.28
C CYS A 61 -1.84 12.81 6.47
N LYS A 62 -2.64 13.01 5.41
CA LYS A 62 -4.07 12.68 5.38
C LYS A 62 -4.40 11.19 5.22
N CYS A 63 -3.38 10.31 5.12
CA CYS A 63 -3.62 8.88 4.94
C CYS A 63 -4.44 8.27 6.09
N GLY A 64 -4.22 8.76 7.32
CA GLY A 64 -4.88 8.28 8.54
C GLY A 64 -6.36 8.67 8.69
N SER A 65 -6.94 9.40 7.73
CA SER A 65 -8.36 9.76 7.69
C SER A 65 -8.96 9.58 6.29
N ALA A 66 -8.28 8.85 5.41
CA ALA A 66 -8.67 8.74 4.01
C ALA A 66 -10.05 8.10 3.80
N LEU A 67 -10.52 7.28 4.74
CA LEU A 67 -11.79 6.56 4.62
C LEU A 67 -13.00 7.36 5.12
N GLU A 68 -12.77 8.45 5.87
CA GLU A 68 -13.79 9.21 6.62
C GLU A 68 -15.01 9.61 5.78
N HIS A 69 -14.80 10.02 4.52
CA HIS A 69 -15.85 10.45 3.60
C HIS A 69 -16.00 9.54 2.38
N ALA A 70 -15.31 8.39 2.37
CA ALA A 70 -15.29 7.48 1.23
C ALA A 70 -16.30 6.32 1.37
N ILE A 71 -16.91 6.15 2.55
CA ILE A 71 -17.95 5.15 2.78
C ILE A 71 -19.28 5.66 2.23
N MET A 72 -19.71 5.09 1.10
CA MET A 72 -20.97 5.47 0.45
C MET A 72 -22.19 4.75 1.04
N THR A 73 -22.03 3.52 1.51
CA THR A 73 -23.13 2.72 2.04
C THR A 73 -23.59 3.30 3.39
N ALA A 74 -24.87 3.62 3.50
CA ALA A 74 -25.45 4.09 4.76
C ALA A 74 -25.33 2.99 5.85
N PRO A 75 -25.00 3.32 7.11
CA PRO A 75 -24.85 2.33 8.19
C PRO A 75 -26.04 1.39 8.35
N ALA A 76 -27.28 1.91 8.21
CA ALA A 76 -28.50 1.12 8.30
C ALA A 76 -28.69 0.11 7.16
N ALA A 77 -28.04 0.33 6.01
CA ALA A 77 -28.09 -0.54 4.85
C ALA A 77 -26.91 -1.54 4.80
N MET A 78 -25.99 -1.51 5.77
CA MET A 78 -24.85 -2.41 5.81
C MET A 78 -25.26 -3.79 6.35
N PRO A 79 -25.07 -4.89 5.58
CA PRO A 79 -25.28 -6.23 6.09
C PRO A 79 -24.33 -6.53 7.26
N SER A 80 -24.82 -7.20 8.30
CA SER A 80 -24.03 -7.55 9.50
C SER A 80 -22.73 -8.27 9.15
N ALA A 81 -22.79 -9.27 8.27
CA ALA A 81 -21.64 -10.03 7.83
C ALA A 81 -20.57 -9.17 7.11
N ALA A 82 -20.99 -8.14 6.36
CA ALA A 82 -20.06 -7.23 5.70
C ALA A 82 -19.41 -6.28 6.70
N ARG A 83 -20.18 -5.79 7.68
CA ARG A 83 -19.67 -4.94 8.75
C ARG A 83 -18.64 -5.68 9.61
N GLU A 84 -18.93 -6.91 10.02
CA GLU A 84 -18.02 -7.73 10.80
C GLU A 84 -16.71 -7.99 10.05
N ARG A 85 -16.78 -8.34 8.76
CA ARG A 85 -15.60 -8.57 7.93
C ARG A 85 -14.71 -7.33 7.77
N LEU A 86 -15.30 -6.14 7.77
CA LEU A 86 -14.60 -4.87 7.52
C LEU A 86 -14.37 -4.04 8.78
N ALA A 87 -14.71 -4.55 9.96
CA ALA A 87 -14.72 -3.85 11.24
C ALA A 87 -13.42 -3.06 11.50
N LEU A 88 -12.27 -3.70 11.29
CA LEU A 88 -10.94 -3.09 11.49
C LEU A 88 -10.69 -1.82 10.65
N LEU A 89 -11.41 -1.65 9.54
CA LEU A 89 -11.25 -0.52 8.64
C LEU A 89 -12.33 0.55 8.89
N ILE A 90 -13.59 0.13 9.05
CA ILE A 90 -14.74 1.05 9.00
C ILE A 90 -15.29 1.47 10.36
N ASP A 91 -15.05 0.72 11.44
CA ASP A 91 -15.74 0.95 12.72
C ASP A 91 -15.44 2.32 13.32
N LYS A 92 -14.23 2.86 13.09
CA LYS A 92 -13.85 4.22 13.44
C LYS A 92 -14.87 5.27 12.96
N TYR A 93 -15.54 5.02 11.83
CA TYR A 93 -16.49 5.95 11.20
C TYR A 93 -17.96 5.51 11.31
N VAL A 94 -18.20 4.21 11.50
CA VAL A 94 -19.55 3.62 11.54
C VAL A 94 -20.07 3.45 12.96
N ALA A 95 -19.21 3.19 13.96
CA ALA A 95 -19.62 2.97 15.35
C ALA A 95 -20.03 4.26 16.09
N GLN A 96 -19.56 5.44 15.66
CA GLN A 96 -19.86 6.72 16.30
C GLN A 96 -21.28 7.26 16.05
N LYS A 97 -22.04 6.69 15.10
CA LYS A 97 -23.35 7.25 14.67
C LYS A 97 -24.59 6.55 15.24
N VAL A 98 -24.45 5.66 16.23
CA VAL A 98 -25.58 4.90 16.81
C VAL A 98 -26.24 5.62 18.02
N GLY A 99 -25.94 6.91 18.25
CA GLY A 99 -26.44 7.65 19.41
C GLY A 99 -26.62 9.15 19.22
N ALA A 100 -27.08 9.58 18.04
CA ALA A 100 -27.52 10.96 17.79
C ALA A 100 -28.94 10.96 17.23
#